data_AF-A0AAD6VG99-F1
#
_entry.id   AF-A0AAD6VG99-F1
#
_cell.length_a   1.000
_cell.length_b   1.000
_cell.length_c   1.000
_cell.angle_alpha   90.00
_cell.angle_beta   90.00
_cell.angle_gamma   90.00
#
_symmetry.space_group_name_H-M   'P 1'
#
loop_
_entity.id
_entity.type
_entity.pdbx_description
1 polymer ?
#
loop_
_entity_poly.entity_id
_entity_poly.type
_entity_poly.pdbx_seq_one_letter_code
_entity_poly.pdbx_strand_id
1 'polypeptide(L)'
;MSSATKSPDFENEFHFPSFGDLPHEYFSITRHLSEARRPTAHWCFLAEIAGSIPSTRPVYRVTDREGFEYLVAFYLQDRTRFPAVREKCTEGYTMCIMYAVQHTICDGKNGVMVDDERTVKVLPCGLETLFSIRNKVLNNRNVCNTCGSSAILKCSSCTLNYCNKTCQLKDWNTGPHKSECKVAQQIVKWTSFNWSRFERAKLFEI
;
A
#
# COMPACT_ATOMS: atom_id res chain seq x y z
N MET A 1 -11.33 -21.44 -13.31
CA MET A 1 -10.03 -20.86 -13.70
C MET A 1 -10.16 -19.36 -13.60
N SER A 2 -9.71 -18.76 -12.49
CA SER A 2 -9.81 -17.30 -12.30
C SER A 2 -8.78 -16.61 -13.18
N SER A 3 -9.22 -15.65 -13.99
CA SER A 3 -8.35 -14.77 -14.76
C SER A 3 -7.37 -14.07 -13.82
N ALA A 4 -6.07 -14.13 -14.10
CA ALA A 4 -5.05 -13.45 -13.30
C ALA A 4 -5.36 -11.96 -13.23
N THR A 5 -5.60 -11.43 -12.03
CA THR A 5 -5.88 -10.00 -11.81
C THR A 5 -4.59 -9.22 -12.00
N LYS A 6 -4.40 -8.63 -13.20
CA LYS A 6 -3.23 -7.83 -13.58
C LYS A 6 -3.25 -6.38 -13.04
N SER A 7 -4.19 -6.04 -12.16
CA SER A 7 -4.29 -4.70 -11.58
C SER A 7 -4.56 -4.77 -10.09
N PRO A 8 -4.05 -3.83 -9.28
CA PRO A 8 -4.36 -3.77 -7.86
C PRO A 8 -5.84 -3.44 -7.70
N ASP A 9 -6.62 -4.43 -7.32
CA ASP A 9 -8.03 -4.28 -6.97
C ASP A 9 -8.15 -4.19 -5.45
N PHE A 10 -8.19 -2.97 -4.92
CA PHE A 10 -8.24 -2.74 -3.48
C PHE A 10 -9.54 -3.27 -2.84
N GLU A 11 -10.56 -3.56 -3.64
CA GLU A 11 -11.78 -4.21 -3.17
C GLU A 11 -11.61 -5.72 -3.02
N ASN A 12 -10.60 -6.31 -3.65
CA ASN A 12 -10.32 -7.73 -3.54
C ASN A 12 -9.67 -8.04 -2.19
N GLU A 13 -10.49 -8.46 -1.22
CA GLU A 13 -10.07 -8.80 0.14
C GLU A 13 -9.02 -9.93 0.20
N PHE A 14 -8.87 -10.74 -0.85
CA PHE A 14 -7.79 -11.72 -0.89
C PHE A 14 -6.42 -11.06 -1.12
N HIS A 15 -6.34 -10.02 -1.95
CA HIS A 15 -5.10 -9.29 -2.22
C HIS A 15 -4.89 -8.06 -1.32
N PHE A 16 -5.97 -7.45 -0.85
CA PHE A 16 -5.97 -6.28 0.03
C PHE A 16 -6.92 -6.53 1.20
N PRO A 17 -6.57 -7.48 2.09
CA PRO A 17 -7.41 -7.88 3.22
C PRO A 17 -7.55 -6.74 4.24
N SER A 18 -8.69 -6.73 4.95
CA SER A 18 -8.79 -6.09 6.27
C SER A 18 -7.95 -6.86 7.28
N PHE A 19 -7.77 -6.30 8.50
CA PHE A 19 -6.94 -6.96 9.49
C PHE A 19 -7.48 -8.35 9.85
N GLY A 20 -8.80 -8.48 10.03
CA GLY A 20 -9.48 -9.70 10.43
C GLY A 20 -9.24 -10.89 9.49
N ASP A 21 -9.00 -10.61 8.21
CA ASP A 21 -8.76 -11.64 7.20
C ASP A 21 -7.28 -11.90 6.87
N LEU A 22 -6.36 -11.29 7.62
CA LEU A 22 -4.94 -11.62 7.54
C LEU A 22 -4.68 -13.03 8.08
N PRO A 23 -3.65 -13.74 7.57
CA PRO A 23 -3.21 -14.98 8.18
C PRO A 23 -2.82 -14.77 9.65
N HIS A 24 -3.12 -15.71 10.53
CA HIS A 24 -2.64 -15.69 11.92
C HIS A 24 -1.33 -16.45 12.06
N GLU A 25 -0.44 -16.00 12.96
CA GLU A 25 0.87 -16.62 13.18
C GLU A 25 0.86 -18.12 13.56
N TYR A 26 -0.25 -18.61 14.12
CA TYR A 26 -0.40 -20.01 14.58
C TYR A 26 -1.09 -20.91 13.56
N PHE A 27 -1.75 -20.36 12.53
CA PHE A 27 -2.40 -21.18 11.51
C PHE A 27 -1.42 -21.49 10.37
N SER A 28 -1.17 -22.78 10.15
CA SER A 28 -0.24 -23.28 9.13
C SER A 28 -0.79 -23.19 7.71
N ILE A 29 -2.12 -23.22 7.56
CA ILE A 29 -2.82 -23.15 6.28
C ILE A 29 -3.85 -22.02 6.37
N THR A 30 -3.77 -21.09 5.43
CA THR A 30 -4.76 -20.04 5.23
C THR A 30 -4.98 -19.86 3.73
N ARG A 31 -5.94 -19.04 3.33
CA ARG A 31 -6.13 -18.71 1.90
C ARG A 31 -4.85 -18.16 1.25
N HIS A 32 -3.97 -17.53 2.03
CA HIS A 32 -2.72 -16.94 1.56
C HIS A 32 -1.48 -17.85 1.67
N LEU A 33 -1.52 -18.87 2.51
CA LEU A 33 -0.36 -19.70 2.87
C LEU A 33 -0.57 -21.17 2.50
N SER A 34 0.42 -21.76 1.83
CA SER A 34 0.50 -23.21 1.63
C SER A 34 0.76 -23.93 2.96
N GLU A 35 0.61 -25.25 3.02
CA GLU A 35 1.00 -26.10 4.16
C GLU A 35 2.42 -25.83 4.70
N ALA A 36 3.37 -25.53 3.81
CA ALA A 36 4.74 -25.17 4.18
C ALA A 36 4.91 -23.72 4.67
N ARG A 37 3.82 -23.02 5.01
CA ARG A 37 3.76 -21.60 5.39
C ARG A 37 4.38 -20.64 4.37
N ARG A 38 4.28 -20.97 3.08
CA ARG A 38 4.77 -20.13 1.99
C ARG A 38 3.63 -19.33 1.37
N PRO A 39 3.81 -18.03 1.10
CA PRO A 39 2.88 -17.26 0.29
C PRO A 39 2.55 -17.96 -1.04
N THR A 40 1.28 -18.12 -1.34
CA THR A 40 0.80 -18.67 -2.64
C THR A 40 0.49 -17.55 -3.64
N ALA A 41 0.15 -16.38 -3.12
CA ALA A 41 -0.22 -15.16 -3.86
C ALA A 41 0.38 -13.91 -3.19
N HIS A 42 0.22 -12.76 -3.83
CA HIS A 42 0.53 -11.47 -3.22
C HIS A 42 -0.67 -10.97 -2.40
N TRP A 43 -0.40 -10.48 -1.20
CA TRP A 43 -1.34 -9.64 -0.45
C TRP A 43 -0.61 -8.48 0.21
N CYS A 44 -1.33 -7.38 0.38
CA CYS A 44 -0.86 -6.15 1.00
C CYS A 44 -1.93 -5.63 1.97
N PHE A 45 -1.59 -5.56 3.24
CA PHE A 45 -2.43 -4.87 4.22
C PHE A 45 -2.28 -3.37 4.02
N LEU A 46 -3.41 -2.65 3.95
CA LEU A 46 -3.45 -1.20 3.82
C LEU A 46 -4.08 -0.63 5.09
N ALA A 47 -3.36 0.23 5.80
CA ALA A 47 -3.88 0.88 6.99
C ALA A 47 -3.37 2.32 7.10
N GLU A 48 -4.24 3.24 7.50
CA GLU A 48 -3.89 4.63 7.73
C GLU A 48 -3.26 4.80 9.12
N ILE A 49 -2.18 5.57 9.22
CA ILE A 49 -1.48 5.81 10.49
C ILE A 49 -2.29 6.82 11.31
N ALA A 50 -2.83 6.37 12.44
CA ALA A 50 -3.56 7.20 13.41
C ALA A 50 -2.64 7.84 14.47
N GLY A 51 -1.38 7.39 14.57
CA GLY A 51 -0.37 8.00 15.43
C GLY A 51 0.69 7.02 15.89
N SER A 52 1.70 7.54 16.59
CA SER A 52 2.78 6.72 17.18
C SER A 52 2.52 6.43 18.66
N ILE A 53 3.10 5.34 19.15
CA ILE A 53 3.16 4.99 20.57
C ILE A 53 4.59 5.20 21.05
N PRO A 54 4.82 5.97 22.14
CA PRO A 54 6.14 6.11 22.74
C PRO A 54 6.70 4.75 23.18
N SER A 55 7.73 4.27 22.48
CA SER A 55 8.39 3.00 22.76
C SER A 55 9.81 2.97 22.20
N THR A 56 10.64 2.10 22.75
CA THR A 56 12.01 1.89 22.26
C THR A 56 12.02 1.36 20.82
N ARG A 57 11.01 0.57 20.45
CA ARG A 57 10.73 0.12 19.08
C ARG A 57 9.67 1.03 18.44
N PRO A 58 9.72 1.32 17.14
CA PRO A 58 8.64 2.01 16.46
C PRO A 58 7.35 1.19 16.57
N VAL A 59 6.30 1.80 17.12
CA VAL A 59 4.96 1.21 17.22
C VAL A 59 3.95 2.27 16.82
N TYR A 60 2.99 1.91 15.98
CA TYR A 60 1.98 2.80 15.43
C TYR A 60 0.58 2.25 15.67
N ARG A 61 -0.35 3.14 16.00
CA ARG A 61 -1.79 2.86 15.86
C ARG A 61 -2.14 3.09 14.41
N VAL A 62 -2.86 2.14 13.82
CA VAL A 62 -3.31 2.23 12.43
C VAL A 62 -4.77 1.86 12.34
N THR A 63 -5.49 2.46 11.39
CA THR A 63 -6.88 2.15 11.10
C THR A 63 -6.95 1.45 9.75
N ASP A 64 -7.59 0.27 9.70
CA ASP A 64 -7.76 -0.46 8.44
C ASP A 64 -8.97 0.04 7.63
N ARG A 65 -9.29 -0.66 6.53
CA ARG A 65 -10.39 -0.29 5.64
C ARG A 65 -11.78 -0.42 6.26
N GLU A 66 -11.92 -1.17 7.35
CA GLU A 66 -13.18 -1.33 8.08
C GLU A 66 -13.35 -0.27 9.18
N GLY A 67 -12.32 0.56 9.40
CA GLY A 67 -12.33 1.59 10.44
C GLY A 67 -11.90 1.08 11.81
N PHE A 68 -11.41 -0.16 11.91
CA PHE A 68 -10.93 -0.72 13.17
C PHE A 68 -9.46 -0.35 13.41
N GLU A 69 -9.14 -0.05 14.68
CA GLU A 69 -7.79 0.32 15.10
C GLU A 69 -6.97 -0.92 15.53
N TYR A 70 -5.75 -1.01 15.02
CA TYR A 70 -4.78 -2.06 15.34
C TYR A 70 -3.39 -1.47 15.57
N LEU A 71 -2.47 -2.33 16.03
CA LEU A 71 -1.06 -1.95 16.22
C LEU A 71 -0.19 -2.49 15.08
N VAL A 72 0.78 -1.69 14.66
CA VAL A 72 1.92 -2.15 13.85
C VAL A 72 3.20 -1.90 14.63
N ALA A 73 3.95 -2.96 14.92
CA ALA A 73 5.17 -2.90 15.71
C ALA A 73 6.39 -3.38 14.90
N PHE A 74 7.46 -2.58 14.89
CA PHE A 74 8.68 -2.89 14.15
C PHE A 74 9.68 -3.67 15.04
N TYR A 75 9.85 -4.95 14.72
CA TYR A 75 10.77 -5.91 15.34
C TYR A 75 12.04 -6.16 14.50
N LEU A 76 12.51 -5.14 13.79
CA LEU A 76 13.72 -5.22 12.97
C LEU A 76 14.92 -5.67 13.81
N GLN A 77 15.74 -6.56 13.23
CA GLN A 77 17.01 -6.99 13.84
C GLN A 77 18.01 -5.84 13.92
N ASP A 78 18.11 -5.05 12.85
CA ASP A 78 18.95 -3.85 12.79
C ASP A 78 18.19 -2.63 13.33
N ARG A 79 18.38 -2.33 14.62
CA ARG A 79 17.76 -1.17 15.28
C ARG A 79 18.24 0.17 14.74
N THR A 80 19.35 0.23 13.99
CA THR A 80 19.83 1.49 13.38
C THR A 80 18.88 1.98 12.29
N ARG A 81 17.94 1.13 11.82
CA ARG A 81 16.87 1.48 10.87
C ARG A 81 15.70 2.24 11.51
N PHE A 82 15.56 2.21 12.84
CA PHE A 82 14.40 2.82 13.51
C PHE A 82 14.22 4.32 13.27
N PRO A 83 15.28 5.16 13.21
CA PRO A 83 15.12 6.57 12.86
C PRO A 83 14.47 6.78 11.49
N ALA A 84 14.88 6.01 10.47
CA ALA A 84 14.31 6.11 9.12
C ALA A 84 12.84 5.65 9.06
N VAL A 85 12.47 4.65 9.86
CA VAL A 85 11.06 4.25 10.01
C VAL A 85 10.25 5.38 10.62
N ARG A 86 10.75 6.01 11.70
CA ARG A 86 10.09 7.12 12.39
C ARG A 86 9.90 8.34 11.51
N GLU A 87 10.90 8.68 10.69
CA GLU A 87 10.82 9.79 9.74
C GLU A 87 9.73 9.58 8.67
N LYS A 88 9.57 8.33 8.19
CA LYS A 88 8.63 8.01 7.10
C LYS A 88 7.19 7.80 7.57
N CYS A 89 6.98 7.35 8.80
CA CYS A 89 5.65 6.99 9.32
C CYS A 89 4.99 8.21 9.98
N THR A 90 4.25 8.96 9.17
CA THR A 90 3.52 10.17 9.59
C THR A 90 2.03 9.88 9.76
N GLU A 91 1.39 10.54 10.72
CA GLU A 91 -0.07 10.47 10.90
C GLU A 91 -0.81 10.94 9.64
N GLY A 92 -1.92 10.26 9.31
CA GLY A 92 -2.69 10.47 8.08
C GLY A 92 -2.05 9.89 6.81
N TYR A 93 -0.88 9.24 6.89
CA TYR A 93 -0.29 8.51 5.77
C TYR A 93 -0.73 7.05 5.78
N THR A 94 -0.76 6.43 4.61
CA THR A 94 -1.12 5.01 4.48
C THR A 94 0.13 4.14 4.57
N MET A 95 0.16 3.25 5.55
CA MET A 95 1.12 2.16 5.66
C MET A 95 0.63 0.96 4.85
N CYS A 96 1.44 0.53 3.88
CA CYS A 96 1.21 -0.64 3.06
C CYS A 96 2.20 -1.74 3.49
N ILE A 97 1.70 -2.90 3.92
CA ILE A 97 2.53 -3.99 4.45
C ILE A 97 2.31 -5.26 3.61
N MET A 98 3.31 -5.62 2.82
CA MET A 98 3.31 -6.85 2.04
C MET A 98 3.42 -8.06 2.96
N TYR A 99 2.59 -9.05 2.74
CA TYR A 99 2.60 -10.30 3.48
C TYR A 99 2.37 -10.17 4.99
N ALA A 100 1.60 -9.15 5.41
CA ALA A 100 1.25 -8.97 6.81
C ALA A 100 0.58 -10.23 7.40
N VAL A 101 0.89 -10.49 8.67
CA VAL A 101 0.39 -11.60 9.48
C VAL A 101 -0.11 -11.03 10.80
N GLN A 102 -1.22 -11.56 11.32
CA GLN A 102 -1.72 -11.23 12.64
C GLN A 102 -0.83 -11.86 13.71
N HIS A 103 -0.49 -11.04 14.69
CA HIS A 103 0.25 -11.41 15.88
C HIS A 103 -0.47 -10.89 17.11
N THR A 104 -0.35 -11.62 18.21
CA THR A 104 -0.64 -11.06 19.53
C THR A 104 0.56 -10.22 19.97
N ILE A 105 0.35 -8.92 20.10
CA ILE A 105 1.32 -7.93 20.57
C ILE A 105 1.13 -7.72 22.09
N CYS A 106 2.04 -6.97 22.71
CA CYS A 106 2.02 -6.59 24.13
C CYS A 106 0.61 -6.36 24.69
N ASP A 107 0.38 -6.90 25.88
CA ASP A 107 -0.89 -6.82 26.63
C ASP A 107 -2.09 -7.48 25.93
N GLY A 108 -1.85 -8.47 25.06
CA GLY A 108 -2.90 -9.25 24.42
C GLY A 108 -3.60 -8.55 23.26
N LYS A 109 -3.09 -7.40 22.81
CA LYS A 109 -3.65 -6.66 21.67
C LYS A 109 -3.22 -7.30 20.36
N ASN A 110 -4.15 -7.46 19.43
CA ASN A 110 -3.82 -7.96 18.09
C ASN A 110 -3.22 -6.86 17.21
N GLY A 111 -2.28 -7.23 16.36
CA GLY A 111 -1.69 -6.34 15.38
C GLY A 111 -0.72 -7.04 14.43
N VAL A 112 0.11 -6.27 13.75
CA VAL A 112 1.12 -6.77 12.81
C VAL A 112 2.51 -6.53 13.38
N MET A 113 3.36 -7.57 13.35
CA MET A 113 4.79 -7.44 13.64
C MET A 113 5.56 -7.36 12.31
N VAL A 114 6.35 -6.31 12.15
CA VAL A 114 7.21 -6.10 10.98
C VAL A 114 8.64 -6.41 11.36
N ASP A 115 9.20 -7.47 10.81
CA ASP A 115 10.60 -7.90 11.03
C ASP A 115 11.55 -7.49 9.89
N ASP A 116 11.01 -7.16 8.72
CA ASP A 116 11.74 -6.67 7.54
C ASP A 116 11.08 -5.39 6.99
N GLU A 117 11.76 -4.24 7.09
CA GLU A 117 11.24 -2.95 6.64
C GLU A 117 11.00 -2.87 5.12
N ARG A 118 11.60 -3.75 4.33
CA ARG A 118 11.39 -3.82 2.86
C ARG A 118 9.99 -4.34 2.50
N THR A 119 9.30 -4.93 3.47
CA THR A 119 7.89 -5.31 3.34
C THR A 119 6.94 -4.13 3.56
N VAL A 120 7.44 -2.95 3.97
CA VAL A 120 6.62 -1.78 4.27
C VAL A 120 6.88 -0.64 3.28
N LYS A 121 5.79 -0.03 2.79
CA LYS A 121 5.80 1.25 2.08
C LYS A 121 4.84 2.21 2.77
N VAL A 122 5.31 3.40 3.07
CA VAL A 122 4.42 4.49 3.53
C VAL A 122 4.14 5.41 2.36
N LEU A 123 2.86 5.62 2.07
CA LEU A 123 2.36 6.49 1.00
C LEU A 123 1.85 7.80 1.63
N PRO A 124 2.27 8.97 1.10
CA PRO A 124 1.96 10.27 1.70
C PRO A 124 0.53 10.74 1.40
N CYS A 125 -0.46 9.92 1.75
CA CYS A 125 -1.88 10.20 1.63
C CYS A 125 -2.67 9.27 2.57
N GLY A 126 -3.87 9.70 2.96
CA GLY A 126 -4.83 8.85 3.67
C GLY A 126 -5.39 7.73 2.78
N LEU A 127 -6.08 6.78 3.40
CA LEU A 127 -6.57 5.57 2.74
C LEU A 127 -7.63 5.89 1.68
N GLU A 128 -8.56 6.80 1.98
CA GLU A 128 -9.57 7.27 1.01
C GLU A 128 -8.91 7.91 -0.23
N THR A 129 -7.89 8.75 0.01
CA THR A 129 -7.15 9.41 -1.07
C THR A 129 -6.38 8.40 -1.92
N LEU A 130 -5.81 7.36 -1.31
CA LEU A 130 -5.14 6.26 -2.02
C LEU A 130 -6.11 5.56 -3.01
N PHE A 131 -7.34 5.29 -2.58
CA PHE A 131 -8.37 4.65 -3.42
C PHE A 131 -8.78 5.58 -4.58
N SER A 132 -8.97 6.86 -4.31
CA SER A 132 -9.27 7.88 -5.32
C SER A 132 -8.16 7.98 -6.38
N ILE A 133 -6.89 8.04 -5.95
CA ILE A 133 -5.72 8.07 -6.85
C ILE A 133 -5.66 6.79 -7.68
N ARG A 134 -5.89 5.62 -7.09
CA ARG A 134 -5.91 4.34 -7.81
C ARG A 134 -6.98 4.32 -8.90
N ASN A 135 -8.20 4.75 -8.58
CA ASN A 135 -9.30 4.82 -9.55
C ASN A 135 -8.97 5.79 -10.68
N LYS A 136 -8.41 6.95 -10.34
CA LYS A 136 -7.92 7.94 -11.32
C LYS A 136 -6.89 7.31 -12.26
N VAL A 137 -5.82 6.70 -11.74
CA VAL A 137 -4.73 6.10 -12.55
C VAL A 137 -5.23 4.98 -13.47
N LEU A 138 -6.06 4.07 -12.96
CA LEU A 138 -6.47 2.89 -13.74
C LEU A 138 -7.51 3.20 -14.83
N ASN A 139 -8.35 4.22 -14.59
CA ASN A 139 -9.43 4.62 -15.49
C ASN A 139 -9.08 5.80 -16.39
N ASN A 140 -8.00 6.54 -16.09
CA ASN A 140 -7.56 7.66 -16.91
C ASN A 140 -6.87 7.15 -18.18
N ARG A 141 -7.66 6.72 -19.16
CA ARG A 141 -7.18 6.23 -20.46
C ARG A 141 -7.67 7.16 -21.57
N ASN A 142 -6.75 7.63 -22.40
CA ASN A 142 -7.02 8.45 -23.60
C ASN A 142 -7.76 9.78 -23.34
N VAL A 143 -7.94 10.20 -22.09
CA VAL A 143 -8.62 11.44 -21.69
C VAL A 143 -7.73 12.27 -20.77
N CYS A 144 -7.83 13.59 -20.89
CA CYS A 144 -7.07 14.55 -20.11
C CYS A 144 -7.55 14.56 -18.66
N ASN A 145 -6.62 14.36 -17.72
CA ASN A 145 -6.90 14.37 -16.27
C ASN A 145 -7.42 15.72 -15.77
N THR A 146 -7.23 16.80 -16.53
CA THR A 146 -7.62 18.16 -16.13
C THR A 146 -8.95 18.61 -16.73
N CYS A 147 -9.22 18.29 -18.01
CA CYS A 147 -10.37 18.84 -18.73
C CYS A 147 -11.23 17.79 -19.46
N GLY A 148 -10.86 16.51 -19.42
CA GLY A 148 -11.62 15.42 -20.04
C GLY A 148 -11.49 15.27 -21.56
N SER A 149 -10.88 16.23 -22.27
CA SER A 149 -10.64 16.12 -23.72
C SER A 149 -9.67 14.98 -24.06
N SER A 150 -9.61 14.55 -25.34
CA SER A 150 -8.68 13.51 -25.79
C SER A 150 -7.22 13.83 -25.42
N ALA A 151 -6.53 12.83 -24.87
CA ALA A 151 -5.15 12.98 -24.43
C ALA A 151 -4.15 12.48 -25.46
N ILE A 152 -3.04 13.22 -25.59
CA ILE A 152 -1.89 12.89 -26.46
C ILE A 152 -0.56 12.90 -25.72
N LEU A 153 -0.57 13.34 -24.45
CA LEU A 153 0.59 13.38 -23.57
C LEU A 153 0.29 12.59 -22.31
N LYS A 154 1.34 12.13 -21.62
CA LYS A 154 1.23 11.52 -20.30
C LYS A 154 2.39 11.90 -19.39
N CYS A 155 2.17 11.89 -18.08
CA CYS A 155 3.26 11.91 -17.12
C CYS A 155 4.13 10.67 -17.30
N SER A 156 5.44 10.83 -17.45
CA SER A 156 6.37 9.72 -17.61
C SER A 156 6.44 8.81 -16.39
N SER A 157 6.19 9.35 -15.20
CA SER A 157 6.31 8.60 -13.94
C SER A 157 5.02 7.89 -13.54
N CYS A 158 3.87 8.58 -13.51
CA CYS A 158 2.61 8.02 -13.02
C CYS A 158 1.59 7.71 -14.12
N THR A 159 1.92 7.98 -15.39
CA THR A 159 1.11 7.67 -16.57
C THR A 159 -0.23 8.41 -16.72
N LEU A 160 -0.56 9.35 -15.84
CA LEU A 160 -1.72 10.24 -16.02
C LEU A 160 -1.63 11.00 -17.35
N ASN A 161 -2.75 11.05 -18.07
CA ASN A 161 -2.90 11.52 -19.43
C ASN A 161 -3.36 12.99 -19.49
N TYR A 162 -2.90 13.71 -20.50
CA TYR A 162 -3.18 15.13 -20.72
C TYR A 162 -3.36 15.43 -22.22
N CYS A 163 -4.25 16.38 -22.54
CA CYS A 163 -4.42 16.83 -23.93
C CYS A 163 -3.26 17.71 -24.42
N ASN A 164 -2.58 18.42 -23.52
CA ASN A 164 -1.43 19.27 -23.82
C ASN A 164 -0.62 19.59 -22.55
N LYS A 165 0.56 20.20 -22.74
CA LYS A 165 1.46 20.61 -21.65
C LYS A 165 0.83 21.63 -20.71
N THR A 166 -0.08 22.48 -21.19
CA THR A 166 -0.77 23.48 -20.37
C THR A 166 -1.64 22.82 -19.30
N CYS A 167 -2.44 21.81 -19.67
CA CYS A 167 -3.23 21.06 -18.69
C CYS A 167 -2.33 20.31 -17.69
N GLN A 168 -1.27 19.67 -18.17
CA GLN A 168 -0.31 18.97 -17.31
C GLN A 168 0.34 19.92 -16.29
N LEU A 169 0.80 21.10 -16.71
CA LEU A 169 1.42 22.08 -15.83
C LEU A 169 0.42 22.72 -14.86
N LYS A 170 -0.83 22.95 -15.29
CA LYS A 170 -1.90 23.43 -14.41
C LYS A 170 -2.17 22.42 -13.28
N ASP A 171 -2.34 21.14 -13.64
CA ASP A 171 -2.54 20.06 -12.67
C ASP A 171 -1.33 19.86 -11.76
N TRP A 172 -0.12 20.06 -12.28
CA TRP A 172 1.11 19.96 -11.49
C TRP A 172 1.32 21.12 -10.51
N ASN A 173 1.12 22.36 -10.96
CA ASN A 173 1.44 23.55 -10.17
C ASN A 173 0.32 23.96 -9.22
N THR A 174 -0.93 23.82 -9.67
CA THR A 174 -2.13 24.28 -8.93
C THR A 174 -3.09 23.16 -8.58
N GLY A 175 -2.96 22.00 -9.24
CA GLY A 175 -3.76 20.81 -8.96
C GLY A 175 -3.06 19.85 -8.00
N PRO A 176 -3.65 18.67 -7.78
CA PRO A 176 -3.14 17.69 -6.84
C PRO A 176 -2.01 16.82 -7.41
N HIS A 177 -1.74 16.87 -8.73
CA HIS A 177 -0.82 15.91 -9.34
C HIS A 177 0.56 15.90 -8.69
N LYS A 178 1.14 17.05 -8.31
CA LYS A 178 2.47 17.07 -7.70
C LYS A 178 2.56 16.28 -6.39
N SER A 179 1.55 16.38 -5.51
CA SER A 179 1.49 15.61 -4.27
C SER A 179 1.08 14.15 -4.52
N GLU A 180 0.15 13.90 -5.45
CA GLU A 180 -0.35 12.57 -5.76
C GLU A 180 0.64 11.72 -6.60
N CYS A 181 1.57 12.34 -7.34
CA CYS A 181 2.39 11.65 -8.34
C CYS A 181 3.18 10.47 -7.75
N LYS A 182 3.73 10.62 -6.52
CA LYS A 182 4.47 9.54 -5.85
C LYS A 182 3.58 8.36 -5.48
N VAL A 183 2.34 8.62 -5.06
CA VAL A 183 1.35 7.58 -4.75
C VAL A 183 0.93 6.90 -6.05
N ALA A 184 0.60 7.68 -7.08
CA ALA A 184 0.22 7.19 -8.40
C ALA A 184 1.32 6.34 -9.06
N GLN A 185 2.59 6.70 -8.90
CA GLN A 185 3.72 5.88 -9.32
C GLN A 185 3.71 4.49 -8.67
N GLN A 186 3.39 4.41 -7.37
CA GLN A 186 3.29 3.12 -6.68
C GLN A 186 2.12 2.28 -7.23
N ILE A 187 0.97 2.90 -7.52
CA ILE A 187 -0.16 2.22 -8.18
C ILE A 187 0.28 1.62 -9.52
N VAL A 188 0.98 2.41 -10.35
CA VAL A 188 1.52 1.94 -11.63
C VAL A 188 2.47 0.76 -11.42
N LYS A 189 3.39 0.81 -10.44
CA LYS A 189 4.26 -0.33 -10.11
C LYS A 189 3.45 -1.59 -9.77
N TRP A 190 2.39 -1.45 -8.99
CA TRP A 190 1.49 -2.54 -8.61
C TRP A 190 0.67 -3.13 -9.78
N THR A 191 0.50 -2.41 -10.90
CA THR A 191 -0.08 -2.99 -12.13
C THR A 191 0.83 -4.02 -12.81
N SER A 192 2.13 -4.02 -12.48
CA SER A 192 3.07 -5.02 -13.02
C SER A 192 3.08 -6.33 -12.22
N PHE A 193 2.32 -6.41 -11.13
CA PHE A 193 2.29 -7.57 -10.25
C PHE A 193 1.24 -8.54 -10.75
N ASN A 194 1.58 -9.84 -10.78
CA ASN A 194 0.58 -10.87 -10.89
C ASN A 194 0.07 -11.20 -9.48
N TRP A 195 -0.96 -10.49 -9.01
CA TRP A 195 -1.40 -10.59 -7.63
C TRP A 195 -1.77 -12.01 -7.21
N SER A 196 -2.25 -12.84 -8.13
CA SER A 196 -2.64 -14.24 -7.87
C SER A 196 -1.47 -15.23 -7.75
N ARG A 197 -0.21 -14.78 -7.90
CA ARG A 197 0.96 -15.65 -7.82
C ARG A 197 2.06 -14.97 -7.01
N PHE A 198 2.57 -15.65 -6.00
CA PHE A 198 3.73 -15.14 -5.26
C PHE A 198 5.01 -15.14 -6.10
N GLU A 199 5.64 -13.98 -6.20
CA GLU A 199 6.96 -13.77 -6.79
C GLU A 199 7.90 -13.12 -5.76
N ARG A 200 8.95 -13.83 -5.31
CA ARG A 200 9.88 -13.35 -4.27
C ARG A 200 10.51 -11.98 -4.59
N ALA A 201 10.73 -11.66 -5.87
CA ALA A 201 11.33 -10.40 -6.30
C ALA A 201 10.40 -9.17 -6.14
N LYS A 202 9.12 -9.38 -5.79
CA LYS A 202 8.10 -8.32 -5.68
C LYS A 202 7.90 -7.90 -4.23
N LEU A 203 8.94 -7.29 -3.65
CA LEU A 203 8.88 -6.49 -2.42
C LEU A 203 8.91 -5.00 -2.77
N PHE A 204 8.73 -4.12 -1.79
CA PHE A 204 8.98 -2.71 -2.02
C PHE A 204 10.48 -2.49 -2.21
N GLU A 205 10.88 -2.11 -3.42
CA GLU A 205 12.24 -1.66 -3.70
C GLU A 205 12.58 -0.49 -2.75
N ILE A 206 13.75 -0.57 -2.11
CA ILE A 206 14.27 0.43 -1.15
C ILE A 206 14.46 1.78 -1.84
#